data_AF-A0AAD4QI21-F1
#
_entry.id   AF-A0AAD4QI21-F1
#
_cell.length_a   1.000
_cell.length_b   1.000
_cell.length_c   1.000
_cell.angle_alpha   90.00
_cell.angle_beta   90.00
_cell.angle_gamma   90.00
#
_symmetry.space_group_name_H-M   'P 1'
#
loop_
_entity.id
_entity.type
_entity.pdbx_description
1 polymer ?
#
loop_
_entity_poly.entity_id
_entity_poly.type
_entity_poly.pdbx_seq_one_letter_code
_entity_poly.pdbx_strand_id
1 'polypeptide(L)' 'LAQAFHDMLIEHGLTNKILAFNGDNATSNDKQTVFLDKLPNSFDAANHVRCFNHIIQL' A
#
# COMPACT_ATOMS: atom_id res chain seq x y z
N LEU A 1 -0.13 -7.55 -7.15
CA LEU A 1 0.00 -7.27 -5.70
C LEU A 1 -1.10 -6.32 -5.21
N ALA A 2 -1.29 -5.14 -5.81
CA ALA A 2 -2.34 -4.20 -5.39
C ALA A 2 -3.75 -4.82 -5.33
N GLN A 3 -4.18 -5.52 -6.38
CA GLN A 3 -5.48 -6.20 -6.40
C GLN A 3 -5.59 -7.25 -5.28
N ALA A 4 -4.60 -8.13 -5.14
CA ALA A 4 -4.59 -9.15 -4.09
C ALA A 4 -4.63 -8.55 -2.68
N PHE A 5 -3.95 -7.42 -2.46
CA PHE A 5 -4.03 -6.69 -1.19
C PHE A 5 -5.43 -6.10 -0.96
N HIS A 6 -6.04 -5.52 -2.00
CA HIS A 6 -7.41 -5.02 -1.94
C HIS A 6 -8.44 -6.13 -1.65
N ASP A 7 -8.29 -7.29 -2.29
CA ASP A 7 -9.16 -8.44 -2.07
C ASP A 7 -9.05 -8.93 -0.61
N MET A 8 -7.84 -8.97 -0.05
CA MET A 8 -7.62 -9.28 1.37
C MET A 8 -8.31 -8.26 2.29
N LEU A 9 -8.25 -6.97 1.97
CA LEU A 9 -8.93 -5.93 2.75
C LEU A 9 -10.46 -6.10 2.72
N ILE A 10 -11.02 -6.51 1.59
CA ILE A 10 -12.46 -6.83 1.47
C ILE A 10 -12.79 -8.04 2.35
N GLU A 11 -12.02 -9.13 2.24
CA GLU A 11 -12.23 -10.37 2.99
C GLU A 11 -12.27 -10.12 4.50
N HIS A 12 -11.44 -9.21 5.00
CA HIS A 12 -11.36 -8.89 6.42
C HIS A 12 -12.19 -7.67 6.86
N GLY A 13 -12.96 -7.03 5.96
CA GLY A 13 -13.74 -5.83 6.30
C GLY A 13 -12.88 -4.62 6.71
N LEU A 14 -11.67 -4.54 6.15
CA LEU A 14 -10.66 -3.51 6.46
C LEU A 14 -10.56 -2.42 5.38
N THR A 15 -11.41 -2.48 4.35
CA THR A 15 -11.38 -1.61 3.17
C THR A 15 -11.37 -0.11 3.52
N ASN A 16 -11.99 0.28 4.63
CA ASN A 16 -12.03 1.68 5.11
C ASN A 16 -11.18 1.92 6.37
N LYS A 17 -10.20 1.06 6.64
CA LYS A 17 -9.41 1.04 7.88
C LYS A 17 -7.92 1.13 7.61
N ILE A 18 -7.55 1.80 6.52
CA ILE A 18 -6.16 2.06 6.13
C ILE A 18 -5.87 3.52 6.44
N LEU A 19 -4.96 3.76 7.39
CA LEU A 19 -4.48 5.10 7.72
C LEU A 19 -3.20 5.44 6.95
N ALA A 20 -2.26 4.49 6.89
CA ALA A 20 -0.98 4.64 6.21
C ALA A 20 -0.48 3.28 5.74
N PHE A 21 0.37 3.27 4.73
CA PHE A 21 1.01 2.07 4.20
C PHE A 21 2.53 2.24 4.22
N ASN A 22 3.21 1.26 4.81
CA ASN A 22 4.66 1.24 4.89
C ASN A 22 5.20 0.08 4.03
N GLY A 23 5.98 0.39 3.00
CA GLY A 23 6.57 -0.58 2.07
C GLY A 23 8.09 -0.48 1.99
N ASP A 24 8.77 -1.53 1.53
CA ASP A 24 10.19 -1.45 1.21
C ASP A 24 10.48 -0.50 0.03
N ASN A 25 11.76 -0.21 -0.22
CA ASN A 25 12.18 0.74 -1.24
C ASN A 25 12.29 0.11 -2.65
N ALA A 26 11.39 -0.80 -3.01
CA ALA A 26 11.35 -1.40 -4.34
C ALA A 26 10.47 -0.60 -5.32
N THR A 27 10.93 -0.43 -6.57
CA THR A 27 10.16 0.23 -7.64
C THR A 27 8.83 -0.48 -7.96
N SER A 28 8.73 -1.79 -7.67
CA SER A 28 7.46 -2.52 -7.76
C SER A 28 6.39 -1.96 -6.83
N ASN A 29 6.78 -1.44 -5.67
CA ASN A 29 5.85 -0.86 -4.70
C ASN A 29 5.29 0.47 -5.20
N ASP A 30 6.08 1.28 -5.91
CA ASP A 30 5.59 2.53 -6.51
C ASP A 30 4.45 2.25 -7.52
N LYS A 31 4.54 1.17 -8.31
CA LYS A 31 3.45 0.76 -9.21
C LYS A 31 2.24 0.21 -8.45
N GLN A 32 2.48 -0.51 -7.35
CA GLN A 32 1.43 -1.06 -6.51
C GLN A 32 0.63 0.04 -5.80
N THR A 33 1.29 1.03 -5.22
CA THR A 33 0.64 2.13 -4.49
C THR A 33 -0.22 2.97 -5.42
N VAL A 34 0.29 3.32 -6.61
CA VAL A 34 -0.49 4.04 -7.64
C VAL A 34 -1.74 3.27 -8.10
N PHE A 35 -1.68 1.95 -8.15
CA PHE A 35 -2.85 1.15 -8.49
C PHE A 35 -3.83 1.02 -7.33
N LEU A 36 -3.32 0.83 -6.10
CA LEU A 36 -4.12 0.65 -4.89
C LEU A 36 -4.94 1.91 -4.55
N ASP A 37 -4.38 3.09 -4.80
CA ASP A 37 -5.02 4.41 -4.68
C ASP A 37 -6.25 4.60 -5.58
N LYS A 38 -6.35 3.81 -6.67
CA LYS A 38 -7.48 3.87 -7.62
C LYS A 38 -8.59 2.88 -7.30
N LEU A 39 -8.37 1.98 -6.34
CA LEU A 39 -9.32 0.95 -5.95
C LEU A 39 -10.29 1.49 -4.88
N PRO A 40 -11.49 0.92 -4.73
CA PRO A 40 -12.50 1.42 -3.80
C PRO A 40 -12.17 1.06 -2.34
N ASN A 41 -11.16 1.72 -1.77
CA ASN A 41 -10.72 1.56 -0.39
C ASN A 41 -10.18 2.90 0.17
N SER A 42 -9.84 2.96 1.46
CA SER A 42 -9.37 4.19 2.12
C SER A 42 -7.86 4.42 2.01
N PHE A 43 -7.14 3.67 1.19
CA PHE A 43 -5.75 3.95 0.89
C PHE A 43 -5.66 5.29 0.15
N ASP A 44 -4.65 6.07 0.50
CA ASP A 44 -4.27 7.31 -0.17
C ASP A 44 -2.77 7.22 -0.43
N ALA A 45 -2.36 7.40 -1.69
CA ALA A 45 -0.95 7.40 -2.08
C ALA A 45 -0.12 8.46 -1.33
N ALA A 46 -0.71 9.55 -0.87
CA ALA A 46 -0.05 10.55 -0.04
C ALA A 46 0.31 10.03 1.36
N ASN A 47 -0.38 8.99 1.84
CA ASN A 47 -0.12 8.33 3.13
C ASN A 47 0.81 7.11 3.00
N HIS A 48 1.47 6.95 1.85
CA HIS A 48 2.53 5.97 1.66
C HIS A 48 3.86 6.47 2.24
N VAL A 49 4.50 5.63 3.03
CA VAL A 49 5.84 5.85 3.56
C VAL A 49 6.76 4.70 3.18
N ARG A 50 8.05 5.02 2.97
CA ARG A 50 9.09 4.02 2.74
C ARG A 50 9.65 3.54 4.08
N CYS A 51 9.83 2.22 4.21
CA CYS A 51 10.38 1.58 5.40
C CYS A 51 11.79 2.09 5.69
N PHE A 52 11.99 2.74 6.84
CA PHE A 52 13.31 3.23 7.26
C PHE A 52 14.41 2.14 7.21
N ASN A 53 14.10 0.93 7.66
CA ASN A 53 15.04 -0.20 7.64
C ASN A 53 15.49 -0.57 6.21
N HIS A 54 14.65 -0.33 5.20
CA HIS A 54 14.94 -0.57 3.78
C HIS A 54 15.49 0.66 3.05
N ILE A 55 15.64 1.81 3.74
CA ILE A 55 16.36 2.98 3.22
C ILE A 55 17.86 2.82 3.48
N ILE A 56 18.24 2.18 4.60
CA ILE A 56 19.64 1.98 5.01
C ILE A 56 20.28 0.82 4.23
N GLN A 57 19.50 -0.18 3.81
CA GLN A 57 19.94 -1.30 2.98
C GLN A 57 19.34 -1.15 1.58
N LEU A 58 20.07 -0.48 0.69
CA LEU A 58 19.85 -0.45 -0.76
C LEU A 58 20.70 -1.52 -1.44
#